data_AF-A0AA38YRU3-F1
#
_entry.id   AF-A0AA38YRU3-F1
#
_cell.length_a   1.000
_cell.length_b   1.000
_cell.length_c   1.000
_cell.angle_alpha   90.00
_cell.angle_beta   90.00
_cell.angle_gamma   90.00
#
_symmetry.space_group_name_H-M   'P 1'
#
loop_
_entity.id
_entity.type
_entity.pdbx_description
1 polymer ?
#
loop_
_entity_poly.entity_id
_entity_poly.type
_entity_poly.pdbx_seq_one_letter_code
_entity_poly.pdbx_strand_id
1 'polypeptide(L)'
;MQNAGNSAVLVAGWHRMSYRFADQSFISQELERLIRRLHASTGNAITGGRFILFGAGLTQLINAAVHALSPHNSSAPAKVMATIPFLPVCLSTCICFIFHFQLQ
;
A
#
# COMPACT_ATOMS: atom_id res chain seq x y z
N MET A 1 4.54 -25.43 9.81
CA MET A 1 3.26 -24.83 10.23
C MET A 1 3.07 -25.01 11.74
N GLN A 2 3.64 -24.14 12.57
CA GLN A 2 3.62 -24.34 14.04
C GLN A 2 2.44 -23.65 14.74
N ASN A 3 1.78 -22.67 14.11
CA ASN A 3 0.74 -21.82 14.73
C ASN A 3 -0.62 -21.91 14.05
N ALA A 4 -0.95 -23.06 13.43
CA ALA A 4 -2.17 -23.22 12.65
C ALA A 4 -3.45 -22.97 13.48
N GLY A 5 -3.51 -23.48 14.72
CA GLY A 5 -4.67 -23.27 15.61
C GLY A 5 -4.92 -21.80 15.97
N ASN A 6 -3.88 -20.97 16.03
CA ASN A 6 -3.99 -19.56 16.42
C ASN A 6 -4.23 -18.62 15.24
N SER A 7 -3.95 -19.07 14.01
CA SER A 7 -4.04 -18.24 12.79
C SER A 7 -5.08 -18.73 11.78
N ALA A 8 -5.76 -19.84 12.05
CA ALA A 8 -6.86 -20.32 11.22
C ALA A 8 -8.04 -19.33 11.28
N VAL A 9 -8.63 -19.06 10.12
CA VAL A 9 -9.80 -18.19 9.98
C VAL A 9 -10.86 -18.91 9.15
N LEU A 10 -12.09 -19.00 9.69
CA LEU A 10 -13.26 -19.42 8.94
C LEU A 10 -13.97 -18.18 8.41
N VAL A 11 -14.12 -18.09 7.08
CA VAL A 11 -14.79 -16.98 6.41
C VAL A 11 -16.17 -17.44 5.95
N ALA A 12 -17.22 -16.83 6.49
CA ALA A 12 -18.59 -17.13 6.08
C ALA A 12 -18.87 -16.63 4.65
N GLY A 13 -19.82 -17.26 3.94
CA GLY A 13 -20.12 -16.93 2.54
C GLY A 13 -20.62 -15.48 2.32
N TRP A 14 -21.23 -14.88 3.33
CA TRP A 14 -21.69 -13.49 3.33
C TRP A 14 -20.68 -12.51 3.94
N HIS A 15 -19.50 -12.98 4.35
CA HIS A 15 -18.50 -12.14 5.01
C HIS A 15 -17.99 -11.07 4.03
N ARG A 16 -18.13 -9.79 4.42
CA ARG A 16 -17.63 -8.63 3.68
C ARG A 16 -18.09 -8.53 2.22
N MET A 17 -19.37 -8.83 1.98
CA MET A 17 -19.99 -8.69 0.65
C MET A 17 -20.26 -7.22 0.24
N SER A 18 -20.27 -6.30 1.20
CA SER A 18 -20.35 -4.85 0.96
C SER A 18 -19.01 -4.28 0.50
N TYR A 19 -19.04 -3.30 -0.41
CA TYR A 19 -17.86 -2.52 -0.81
C TYR A 19 -17.27 -1.66 0.31
N ARG A 20 -18.05 -1.36 1.35
CA ARG A 20 -17.65 -0.50 2.47
C ARG A 20 -17.82 -1.22 3.80
N PHE A 21 -17.03 -0.82 4.77
CA PHE A 21 -17.22 -1.18 6.18
C PHE A 21 -18.41 -0.40 6.77
N ALA A 22 -18.84 -0.80 7.98
CA ALA A 22 -19.98 -0.19 8.66
C ALA A 22 -19.78 1.32 8.95
N ASP A 23 -18.53 1.73 9.13
CA ASP A 23 -18.08 3.12 9.31
C ASP A 23 -17.93 3.89 7.98
N GLN A 24 -18.41 3.31 6.86
CA GLN A 24 -18.26 3.86 5.52
C GLN A 24 -16.82 3.94 5.01
N SER A 25 -15.83 3.38 5.71
CA SER A 25 -14.46 3.32 5.21
C SER A 25 -14.30 2.19 4.18
N PHE A 26 -13.18 2.24 3.45
CA PHE A 26 -12.73 1.15 2.56
C PHE A 26 -11.66 0.28 3.24
N ILE A 27 -11.30 0.60 4.49
CA ILE A 27 -10.15 0.07 5.19
C ILE A 27 -10.59 -0.55 6.51
N SER A 28 -10.07 -1.73 6.84
CA SER A 28 -10.37 -2.35 8.14
C SER A 28 -9.70 -1.59 9.28
N GLN A 29 -10.50 -0.99 10.17
CA GLN A 29 -10.01 -0.35 11.38
C GLN A 29 -9.27 -1.33 12.30
N GLU A 30 -9.73 -2.57 12.40
CA GLU A 30 -9.05 -3.58 13.22
C GLU A 30 -7.69 -3.95 12.66
N LEU A 31 -7.57 -4.06 11.34
CA LEU A 31 -6.27 -4.33 10.71
C LEU A 31 -5.32 -3.15 10.90
N GLU A 32 -5.80 -1.93 10.74
CA GLU A 32 -5.02 -0.72 11.03
C GLU A 32 -4.51 -0.71 12.48
N ARG A 33 -5.40 -0.98 13.44
CA ARG A 33 -5.06 -1.06 14.86
C ARG A 33 -3.98 -2.11 15.13
N LEU A 34 -4.10 -3.29 14.53
CA LEU A 34 -3.10 -4.37 14.68
C LEU A 34 -1.75 -4.01 14.07
N ILE A 35 -1.72 -3.35 12.90
CA ILE A 35 -0.48 -2.87 12.27
C ILE A 35 0.20 -1.81 13.14
N ARG A 36 -0.56 -0.86 13.69
CA ARG A 36 -0.02 0.14 14.63
C ARG A 36 0.57 -0.53 15.87
N ARG A 37 -0.12 -1.51 16.44
CA ARG A 37 0.36 -2.30 17.59
C ARG A 37 1.63 -3.08 17.25
N LEU A 38 1.70 -3.68 16.06
CA LEU A 38 2.87 -4.41 15.59
C LEU A 38 4.09 -3.49 15.53
N HIS A 39 3.98 -2.33 14.88
CA HIS A 39 5.07 -1.35 14.80
C HIS A 39 5.46 -0.76 16.15
N ALA A 40 4.50 -0.57 17.07
CA ALA A 40 4.80 -0.14 18.44
C ALA A 40 5.57 -1.22 19.23
N SER A 41 5.23 -2.50 19.01
CA SER A 41 5.90 -3.61 19.69
C SER A 41 7.30 -3.90 19.15
N THR A 42 7.53 -3.71 17.86
CA THR A 42 8.85 -3.94 17.24
C THR A 42 9.75 -2.70 17.28
N GLY A 43 9.16 -1.50 17.45
CA GLY A 43 9.88 -0.23 17.46
C GLY A 43 10.49 0.15 16.11
N ASN A 44 10.08 -0.47 15.01
CA ASN A 44 10.70 -0.27 13.69
C ASN A 44 10.10 0.89 12.87
N ALA A 45 8.94 1.42 13.25
CA ALA A 45 8.32 2.55 12.57
C ALA A 45 7.46 3.42 13.50
N ILE A 46 7.50 4.74 13.30
CA ILE A 46 6.64 5.70 14.01
C ILE A 46 5.32 5.81 13.25
N THR A 47 4.24 5.28 13.83
CA THR A 47 2.91 5.32 13.20
C THR A 47 2.02 6.45 13.72
N GLY A 48 2.34 7.05 14.88
CA GLY A 48 1.58 8.17 15.45
C GLY A 48 1.52 9.38 14.51
N GLY A 49 0.32 9.94 14.32
CA GLY A 49 0.09 11.09 13.44
C GLY A 49 0.22 10.80 11.93
N ARG A 50 0.40 9.53 11.53
CA ARG A 50 0.48 9.12 10.11
C ARG A 50 -0.77 8.39 9.65
N PHE A 51 -1.17 8.63 8.41
CA PHE A 51 -2.19 7.85 7.72
C PHE A 51 -1.62 6.49 7.30
N ILE A 52 -2.46 5.45 7.37
CA ILE A 52 -2.14 4.11 6.87
C ILE A 52 -3.01 3.86 5.65
N LEU A 53 -2.39 3.53 4.52
CA LEU A 53 -3.05 3.19 3.28
C LEU A 53 -2.80 1.72 2.93
N PHE A 54 -3.83 1.06 2.43
CA PHE A 54 -3.76 -0.32 1.96
C PHE A 54 -3.75 -0.36 0.44
N GLY A 55 -2.89 -1.20 -0.11
CA GLY A 55 -2.86 -1.53 -1.54
C GLY A 55 -2.69 -3.03 -1.72
N ALA A 56 -3.00 -3.51 -2.92
CA ALA A 56 -2.72 -4.86 -3.39
C ALA A 56 -1.20 -5.04 -3.59
N GLY A 57 -0.48 -5.08 -2.47
CA GLY A 57 0.97 -5.20 -2.42
C GLY A 57 1.73 -3.87 -2.54
N LEU A 58 3.04 -3.96 -2.30
CA LEU A 58 3.96 -2.81 -2.32
C LEU A 58 4.01 -2.13 -3.70
N THR A 59 3.88 -2.91 -4.78
CA THR A 59 3.88 -2.41 -6.17
C THR A 59 2.81 -1.35 -6.41
N GLN A 60 1.57 -1.57 -5.94
CA GLN A 60 0.49 -0.59 -6.10
C GLN A 60 0.77 0.67 -5.28
N LEU A 61 1.31 0.52 -4.07
CA LEU A 61 1.63 1.64 -3.19
C LEU A 61 2.78 2.49 -3.73
N ILE A 62 3.81 1.88 -4.33
CA ILE A 62 4.90 2.60 -4.99
C ILE A 62 4.35 3.45 -6.14
N ASN A 63 3.49 2.88 -6.99
CA ASN A 63 2.91 3.61 -8.10
C ASN A 63 1.99 4.74 -7.65
N ALA A 64 1.16 4.49 -6.64
CA ALA A 64 0.31 5.51 -6.04
C ALA A 64 1.12 6.65 -5.43
N ALA A 65 2.23 6.34 -4.74
CA ALA A 65 3.13 7.35 -4.18
C ALA A 65 3.83 8.17 -5.27
N VAL A 66 4.36 7.53 -6.32
CA VAL A 66 4.96 8.23 -7.46
C VAL A 66 3.94 9.15 -8.12
N HIS A 67 2.72 8.67 -8.34
CA HIS A 67 1.65 9.47 -8.94
C HIS A 67 1.26 10.66 -8.04
N ALA A 68 1.06 10.44 -6.74
CA ALA A 68 0.67 11.48 -5.80
C ALA A 68 1.75 12.55 -5.57
N LEU A 69 3.03 12.18 -5.71
CA LEU A 69 4.17 13.10 -5.58
C LEU A 69 4.53 13.79 -6.90
N SER A 70 3.94 13.37 -8.02
CA SER A 70 4.20 13.97 -9.33
C SER A 70 3.44 15.31 -9.49
N PRO A 71 4.06 16.35 -10.07
CA PRO A 71 3.39 17.62 -10.30
C PRO A 71 2.29 17.47 -11.37
N HIS A 72 1.09 17.97 -11.05
CA HIS A 72 -0.11 17.76 -11.88
C HIS A 72 -0.11 18.56 -13.21
N ASN A 73 0.66 19.65 -13.29
CA ASN A 73 0.70 20.58 -14.45
C ASN A 73 2.14 21.01 -14.78
N SER A 74 3.07 20.07 -14.81
CA SER A 74 4.46 20.34 -15.22
C SER A 74 4.64 20.02 -16.69
N SER A 75 5.38 20.86 -17.42
CA SER A 75 5.81 20.58 -18.79
C SER A 75 6.86 19.46 -18.87
N ALA A 76 7.45 19.09 -17.73
CA ALA A 76 8.43 17.99 -17.63
C ALA A 76 7.93 16.89 -16.68
N PRO A 77 8.14 15.60 -17.03
CA PRO A 77 7.78 14.48 -16.17
C PRO A 77 8.58 14.44 -14.87
N ALA A 78 7.99 13.93 -13.79
CA ALA A 78 8.68 13.72 -12.51
C ALA A 78 9.83 12.72 -12.68
N LYS A 79 11.00 13.06 -12.13
CA LYS A 79 12.17 12.16 -12.15
C LYS A 79 12.18 11.29 -10.89
N VAL A 80 11.95 9.99 -11.06
CA VAL A 80 12.08 8.99 -9.98
C VAL A 80 13.47 8.37 -10.04
N MET A 81 14.16 8.29 -8.89
CA MET A 81 15.50 7.71 -8.79
C MET A 81 15.59 6.78 -7.58
N ALA A 82 16.43 5.75 -7.69
CA ALA A 82 16.77 4.83 -6.60
C ALA A 82 18.28 4.57 -6.59
N THR A 83 18.87 4.44 -5.40
CA THR A 83 20.31 4.20 -5.22
C THR A 83 20.65 2.73 -5.46
N ILE A 84 21.73 2.45 -6.19
CA ILE A 84 22.21 1.08 -6.47
C ILE A 84 22.93 0.51 -5.23
N PRO A 85 22.71 -0.76 -4.85
CA PRO A 85 21.77 -1.71 -5.47
C PRO A 85 20.31 -1.43 -5.07
N PHE A 86 19.41 -1.38 -6.05
CA PHE A 86 17.99 -1.11 -5.84
C PHE A 86 17.12 -2.36 -6.04
N LEU A 87 15.90 -2.32 -5.51
CA LEU A 87 14.88 -3.34 -5.77
C LEU A 87 14.39 -3.25 -7.22
N PRO A 88 14.55 -4.31 -8.06
CA PRO A 88 14.24 -4.24 -9.50
C PRO A 88 12.81 -3.81 -9.83
N VAL A 89 11.85 -4.15 -8.94
CA VAL A 89 10.45 -3.78 -9.11
C VAL A 89 10.27 -2.25 -9.18
N CYS A 90 11.09 -1.48 -8.47
CA CYS A 90 11.03 -0.02 -8.45
C CYS A 90 11.36 0.59 -9.83
N LEU A 91 12.30 -0.04 -10.55
CA LEU A 91 12.66 0.40 -11.90
C LEU A 91 11.59 0.00 -12.92
N SER A 92 11.14 -1.26 -12.87
CA SER A 92 10.16 -1.81 -13.80
C SER A 92 8.82 -1.08 -13.73
N THR A 93 8.33 -0.81 -12.50
CA THR A 93 7.05 -0.13 -12.34
C THR A 93 7.06 1.30 -12.83
N CYS A 94 8.15 2.05 -12.58
CA CYS A 94 8.27 3.43 -13.06
C CYS A 94 8.33 3.49 -14.60
N ILE A 95 9.05 2.56 -15.24
CA ILE A 95 9.12 2.50 -16.71
C ILE A 95 7.73 2.20 -17.29
N CYS A 96 7.02 1.19 -16.80
CA CYS A 96 5.68 0.87 -17.28
C CYS A 96 4.67 2.02 -17.05
N PHE A 97 4.76 2.75 -15.94
CA PHE A 97 3.86 3.87 -15.66
C PHE A 97 4.08 5.05 -16.61
N ILE A 98 5.34 5.34 -16.96
CA ILE A 98 5.66 6.35 -17.99
C ILE A 98 5.02 5.98 -19.32
N PHE A 99 5.12 4.72 -19.75
CA PHE A 99 4.49 4.26 -21.00
C PHE A 99 2.96 4.37 -20.97
N HIS A 100 2.32 4.06 -19.84
CA HIS A 100 0.86 4.17 -19.74
C HIS A 100 0.38 5.63 -19.74
N PHE A 101 1.10 6.53 -19.07
CA PHE A 101 0.74 7.95 -19.03
C PHE A 101 0.99 8.68 -20.36
N GLN A 102 1.95 8.23 -21.18
CA GLN A 102 2.20 8.80 -22.52
C GLN A 102 1.19 8.31 -23.58
N LEU A 103 0.33 7.34 -23.25
CA LEU A 103 -0.71 6.79 -24.14
C LEU A 103 -2.12 7.31 -23.83
N GLN A 104 -2.28 8.19 -22.84
CA GLN A 104 -3.51 8.95 -22.57
C GLN A 104 -3.29 10.43 -22.86
#